data_AF-A0A820ZK86-F1
#
_entry.id   AF-A0A820ZK86-F1
#
_cell.length_a   1.000
_cell.length_b   1.000
_cell.length_c   1.000
_cell.angle_alpha   90.00
_cell.angle_beta   90.00
_cell.angle_gamma   90.00
#
_symmetry.space_group_name_H-M   'P 1'
#
loop_
_entity.id
_entity.type
_entity.pdbx_description
1 polymer ?
#
loop_
_entity_poly.entity_id
_entity_poly.type
_entity_poly.pdbx_seq_one_letter_code
_entity_poly.pdbx_strand_id
1 'polypeptide(L)'
;MDCSKSMVSLFLAEPKTNLPPKCMICKVALNSSVFERQLSPQDYERYTRIMLSLLWYKDCMKDNEELVHCGFCSYTEIQVKSFGSQFMFCKHKGCKKVSCLVCLHEVPKLAEDYDADEDDEYEENMEKIEKHFKCAELKESKNIFDKAMENGQQVACPVCGLAGMKDDACTHMTCPDCQTVWCYFCGLAESACDKSEDDDDLDETAAAIYRHNTDWEINPQRCPMYLTALQDIDKSWSNDEHECLEKFHRIRSLKYLHQAYEQLGANVFEQLEKQFGIISTCGFTLDDIKDGDLQLIDY
;
A
#
# COMPACT_ATOMS: atom_id res chain seq x y z
N MET A 1 0.17 -22.67 -14.22
CA MET A 1 -1.23 -22.20 -14.25
C MET A 1 -1.69 -21.58 -12.92
N ASP A 2 -0.92 -21.71 -11.83
CA ASP A 2 -1.37 -21.22 -10.51
C ASP A 2 -1.13 -19.72 -10.26
N CYS A 3 -0.19 -19.08 -10.98
CA CYS A 3 0.07 -17.65 -10.84
C CYS A 3 -1.13 -16.79 -11.27
N SER A 4 -1.84 -17.15 -12.35
CA SER A 4 -3.00 -16.38 -12.82
C SER A 4 -4.20 -16.48 -11.87
N LYS A 5 -4.43 -17.65 -11.26
CA LYS A 5 -5.47 -17.81 -10.22
C LYS A 5 -5.17 -16.99 -8.96
N SER A 6 -3.91 -17.01 -8.53
CA SER A 6 -3.45 -16.22 -7.38
C SER A 6 -3.60 -14.72 -7.65
N MET A 7 -3.23 -14.29 -8.86
CA MET A 7 -3.40 -12.92 -9.33
C MET A 7 -4.89 -12.50 -9.36
N VAL A 8 -5.78 -13.31 -9.93
CA VAL A 8 -7.24 -13.05 -9.92
C VAL A 8 -7.78 -12.94 -8.50
N SER A 9 -7.37 -13.84 -7.61
CA SER A 9 -7.81 -13.83 -6.21
C SER A 9 -7.38 -12.55 -5.50
N LEU A 10 -6.15 -12.08 -5.74
CA LEU A 10 -5.65 -10.81 -5.20
C LEU A 10 -6.46 -9.61 -5.74
N PHE A 11 -6.68 -9.55 -7.06
CA PHE A 11 -7.46 -8.47 -7.70
C PHE A 11 -8.88 -8.35 -7.13
N LEU A 12 -9.53 -9.49 -6.89
CA LEU A 12 -10.91 -9.54 -6.41
C LEU A 12 -11.03 -9.42 -4.89
N ALA A 13 -9.95 -9.64 -4.14
CA ALA A 13 -9.90 -9.44 -2.69
C ALA A 13 -9.93 -7.93 -2.35
N GLU A 14 -9.15 -7.12 -3.07
CA GLU A 14 -9.09 -5.66 -2.87
C GLU A 14 -9.35 -4.89 -4.15
N PRO A 15 -10.62 -4.84 -4.60
CA PRO A 15 -10.94 -4.27 -5.90
C PRO A 15 -10.69 -2.77 -6.03
N LYS A 16 -10.75 -2.01 -4.93
CA LYS A 16 -10.51 -0.55 -4.95
C LYS A 16 -9.09 -0.19 -5.35
N THR A 17 -8.11 -0.93 -4.86
CA THR A 17 -6.68 -0.68 -5.08
C THR A 17 -6.20 -1.35 -6.36
N ASN A 18 -6.77 -2.52 -6.67
CA ASN A 18 -6.24 -3.38 -7.71
C ASN A 18 -7.01 -3.28 -9.05
N LEU A 19 -8.13 -2.55 -9.14
CA LEU A 19 -8.84 -2.34 -10.40
C LEU A 19 -8.69 -0.90 -10.96
N PRO A 20 -8.49 -0.73 -12.28
CA PRO A 20 -8.40 -1.77 -13.32
C PRO A 20 -7.16 -2.67 -13.11
N PRO A 21 -7.23 -3.96 -13.52
CA PRO A 21 -6.18 -4.93 -13.22
C PRO A 21 -4.86 -4.46 -13.83
N LYS A 22 -3.78 -4.52 -13.05
CA LYS A 22 -2.42 -4.11 -13.45
C LYS A 22 -1.48 -5.31 -13.41
N CYS A 23 -0.40 -5.31 -14.18
CA CYS A 23 0.62 -6.35 -14.03
C CYS A 23 1.20 -6.27 -12.61
N MET A 24 1.29 -7.39 -11.88
CA MET A 24 1.81 -7.37 -10.51
C MET A 24 3.27 -6.93 -10.43
N ILE A 25 4.02 -7.17 -11.51
CA ILE A 25 5.43 -6.85 -11.66
C ILE A 25 5.55 -5.40 -12.14
N CYS A 26 5.25 -5.12 -13.42
CA CYS A 26 5.49 -3.80 -14.01
C CYS A 26 4.38 -2.75 -13.79
N LYS A 27 3.29 -3.10 -13.09
CA LYS A 27 2.13 -2.22 -12.79
C LYS A 27 1.40 -1.60 -14.01
N VAL A 28 1.77 -1.97 -15.23
CA VAL A 28 1.07 -1.57 -16.46
C VAL A 28 -0.35 -2.15 -16.44
N ALA A 29 -1.35 -1.34 -16.81
CA ALA A 29 -2.73 -1.80 -16.93
C ALA A 29 -2.82 -2.99 -17.89
N LEU A 30 -3.40 -4.09 -17.41
CA LEU A 30 -3.66 -5.26 -18.22
C LEU A 30 -4.82 -4.98 -19.16
N ASN A 31 -4.77 -5.56 -20.35
CA ASN A 31 -5.92 -5.56 -21.23
C ASN A 31 -7.07 -6.31 -20.55
N SER A 32 -8.21 -5.65 -20.34
CA SER A 32 -9.37 -6.23 -19.65
C SER A 32 -9.82 -7.55 -20.28
N SER A 33 -9.81 -7.65 -21.61
CA SER A 33 -10.21 -8.89 -22.29
C SER A 33 -9.25 -10.07 -22.05
N VAL A 34 -7.96 -9.78 -21.79
CA VAL A 34 -6.98 -10.80 -21.42
C VAL A 34 -7.20 -11.26 -19.98
N PHE A 35 -7.44 -10.30 -19.07
CA PHE A 35 -7.76 -10.60 -17.67
C PHE A 35 -9.06 -11.39 -17.53
N GLU A 36 -10.12 -10.98 -18.20
CA GLU A 36 -11.45 -11.62 -18.19
C GLU A 36 -11.41 -13.09 -18.64
N ARG A 37 -10.54 -13.43 -19.59
CA ARG A 37 -10.33 -14.83 -20.03
C ARG A 37 -9.73 -15.73 -18.95
N GLN A 38 -9.11 -15.16 -17.91
CA GLN A 38 -8.57 -15.92 -16.78
C GLN A 38 -9.61 -16.15 -15.68
N LEU A 39 -10.78 -15.49 -15.75
CA LEU A 39 -11.80 -15.56 -14.72
C LEU A 39 -12.68 -16.81 -14.90
N SER A 40 -13.00 -17.46 -13.79
CA SER A 40 -14.12 -18.42 -13.77
C SER A 40 -15.44 -17.68 -14.05
N PRO A 41 -16.53 -18.36 -14.45
CA PRO A 41 -17.82 -17.70 -14.63
C PRO A 41 -18.30 -16.92 -13.39
N GLN A 42 -18.01 -17.45 -12.20
CA GLN A 42 -18.34 -16.80 -10.92
C GLN A 42 -17.46 -15.56 -10.68
N ASP A 43 -16.17 -15.65 -10.95
CA ASP A 43 -15.24 -14.52 -10.82
C ASP A 43 -15.52 -13.43 -11.85
N TYR A 44 -15.93 -13.80 -13.06
CA TYR A 44 -16.31 -12.86 -14.11
C TYR A 44 -17.56 -12.06 -13.73
N GLU A 45 -18.58 -12.73 -13.18
CA GLU A 45 -19.76 -12.05 -12.63
C GLU A 45 -19.37 -11.10 -11.50
N ARG A 46 -18.54 -11.56 -10.55
CA ARG A 46 -18.01 -10.74 -9.45
C ARG A 46 -17.24 -9.52 -9.98
N TYR A 47 -16.31 -9.73 -10.91
CA TYR A 47 -15.51 -8.68 -11.56
C TYR A 47 -16.40 -7.64 -12.25
N THR A 48 -17.38 -8.08 -13.04
CA THR A 48 -18.29 -7.18 -13.77
C THR A 48 -19.09 -6.29 -12.81
N ARG A 49 -19.61 -6.85 -11.71
CA ARG A 49 -20.35 -6.07 -10.70
C ARG A 49 -19.46 -5.04 -10.00
N ILE A 50 -18.22 -5.43 -9.71
CA ILE A 50 -17.24 -4.54 -9.09
C ILE A 50 -16.86 -3.41 -10.06
N MET A 51 -16.53 -3.72 -11.32
CA MET A 51 -16.16 -2.73 -12.32
C MET A 51 -17.27 -1.71 -12.56
N LEU A 52 -18.52 -2.15 -12.62
CA LEU A 52 -19.67 -1.25 -12.72
C LEU A 52 -19.75 -0.31 -11.49
N SER A 53 -19.55 -0.85 -10.29
CA SER A 53 -19.53 -0.07 -9.04
C SER A 53 -18.41 0.96 -9.04
N LEU A 54 -17.23 0.60 -9.53
CA LEU A 54 -16.06 1.50 -9.60
C LEU A 54 -16.22 2.59 -10.67
N LEU A 55 -16.82 2.27 -11.81
CA LEU A 55 -17.15 3.27 -12.84
C LEU A 55 -18.13 4.30 -12.29
N TRP A 56 -19.21 3.85 -11.64
CA TRP A 56 -20.15 4.76 -10.98
C TRP A 56 -19.50 5.55 -9.84
N TYR A 57 -18.60 4.91 -9.08
CA TYR A 57 -17.85 5.61 -8.04
C TYR A 57 -17.02 6.76 -8.61
N LYS A 58 -16.35 6.55 -9.75
CA LYS A 58 -15.51 7.56 -10.37
C LYS A 58 -16.31 8.72 -10.96
N ASP A 59 -17.45 8.43 -11.59
CA ASP A 59 -18.18 9.41 -12.40
C ASP A 59 -19.33 10.10 -11.66
N CYS A 60 -19.88 9.48 -10.61
CA CYS A 60 -21.14 9.92 -10.00
C CYS A 60 -21.05 10.31 -8.51
N MET A 61 -19.92 10.09 -7.86
CA MET A 61 -19.80 10.32 -6.40
C MET A 61 -19.68 11.80 -6.07
N LYS A 62 -20.35 12.19 -4.98
CA LYS A 62 -20.14 13.49 -4.35
C LYS A 62 -18.97 13.43 -3.37
N ASP A 63 -18.36 14.58 -3.07
CA ASP A 63 -17.19 14.69 -2.17
C ASP A 63 -17.41 14.04 -0.79
N ASN A 64 -18.68 13.96 -0.34
CA ASN A 64 -19.09 13.42 0.95
C ASN A 64 -19.54 11.95 0.90
N GLU A 65 -19.39 11.24 -0.20
CA GLU A 65 -19.76 9.83 -0.32
C GLU A 65 -18.50 8.94 -0.37
N GLU A 66 -18.62 7.69 0.07
CA GLU A 66 -17.63 6.64 -0.13
C GLU A 66 -18.28 5.32 -0.59
N LEU A 67 -17.59 4.58 -1.47
CA LEU A 67 -17.98 3.21 -1.80
C LEU A 67 -17.48 2.30 -0.68
N VAL A 68 -18.34 1.46 -0.11
CA VAL A 68 -17.98 0.47 0.90
C VAL A 68 -18.30 -0.94 0.40
N HIS A 69 -17.53 -1.91 0.86
CA HIS A 69 -17.64 -3.31 0.46
C HIS A 69 -17.85 -4.18 1.69
N CYS A 70 -18.65 -5.22 1.54
CA CYS A 70 -18.73 -6.29 2.53
C CYS A 70 -17.43 -7.09 2.55
N GLY A 71 -16.82 -7.30 3.73
CA GLY A 71 -15.62 -8.14 3.86
C GLY A 71 -15.82 -9.62 3.53
N PHE A 72 -17.07 -10.08 3.37
CA PHE A 72 -17.42 -11.50 3.25
C PHE A 72 -18.07 -11.90 1.92
N CYS A 73 -18.47 -10.95 1.08
CA CYS A 73 -19.10 -11.24 -0.21
C CYS A 73 -18.93 -10.07 -1.19
N SER A 74 -19.41 -10.22 -2.42
CA SER A 74 -19.31 -9.18 -3.46
C SER A 74 -20.28 -8.00 -3.30
N TYR A 75 -20.94 -7.86 -2.15
CA TYR A 75 -21.87 -6.77 -1.91
C TYR A 75 -21.14 -5.45 -1.71
N THR A 76 -21.62 -4.41 -2.37
CA THR A 76 -21.07 -3.05 -2.35
C THR A 76 -22.23 -2.07 -2.19
N GLU A 77 -21.98 -0.96 -1.49
CA GLU A 77 -22.93 0.14 -1.43
C GLU A 77 -22.20 1.48 -1.30
N ILE A 78 -22.88 2.57 -1.64
CA ILE A 78 -22.39 3.92 -1.44
C ILE A 78 -22.94 4.41 -0.09
N GLN A 79 -22.07 4.89 0.77
CA GLN A 79 -22.42 5.52 2.05
C GLN A 79 -21.96 6.97 2.08
N VAL A 80 -22.67 7.81 2.83
CA VAL A 80 -22.26 9.18 3.08
C VAL A 80 -21.25 9.18 4.23
N LYS A 81 -20.06 9.72 4.04
CA LYS A 81 -18.97 9.76 5.04
C LYS A 81 -19.41 10.36 6.38
N SER A 82 -20.31 11.34 6.35
CA SER A 82 -20.82 12.01 7.55
C SER A 82 -21.74 11.15 8.41
N PHE A 83 -22.26 10.02 7.90
CA PHE A 83 -23.08 9.13 8.72
C PHE A 83 -22.26 8.40 9.78
N GLY A 84 -20.93 8.40 9.68
CA GLY A 84 -20.04 7.86 10.72
C GLY A 84 -20.27 6.38 11.01
N SER A 85 -20.89 5.63 10.09
CA SER A 85 -21.09 4.20 10.28
C SER A 85 -19.73 3.52 10.32
N GLN A 86 -19.42 2.88 11.44
CA GLN A 86 -18.20 2.09 11.61
C GLN A 86 -18.40 0.66 11.09
N PHE A 87 -19.64 0.34 10.75
CA PHE A 87 -20.10 -0.99 10.39
C PHE A 87 -20.73 -1.00 9.00
N MET A 88 -20.50 -2.11 8.31
CA MET A 88 -21.13 -2.45 7.04
C MET A 88 -22.18 -3.52 7.30
N PHE A 89 -23.45 -3.17 7.10
CA PHE A 89 -24.58 -4.11 7.21
C PHE A 89 -24.88 -4.71 5.83
N CYS A 90 -24.39 -5.91 5.56
CA CYS A 90 -24.51 -6.51 4.25
C CYS A 90 -25.98 -6.80 3.89
N LYS A 91 -26.50 -6.17 2.82
CA LYS A 91 -27.89 -6.39 2.34
C LYS A 91 -28.02 -7.58 1.40
N HIS A 92 -26.93 -8.30 1.11
CA HIS A 92 -26.97 -9.49 0.28
C HIS A 92 -27.71 -10.63 1.00
N LYS A 93 -28.76 -11.17 0.35
CA LYS A 93 -29.69 -12.14 0.95
C LYS A 93 -29.01 -13.36 1.57
N GLY A 94 -27.93 -13.85 0.97
CA GLY A 94 -27.18 -15.02 1.43
C GLY A 94 -26.02 -14.72 2.40
N CYS A 95 -25.64 -13.45 2.59
CA CYS A 95 -24.55 -13.11 3.50
C CYS A 95 -25.11 -12.55 4.80
N LYS A 96 -25.83 -11.42 4.72
CA LYS A 96 -26.41 -10.71 5.86
C LYS A 96 -25.45 -10.41 7.02
N LYS A 97 -24.14 -10.61 6.90
CA LYS A 97 -23.17 -10.34 7.97
C LYS A 97 -22.99 -8.85 8.24
N VAL A 98 -22.50 -8.51 9.42
CA VAL A 98 -22.02 -7.16 9.76
C VAL A 98 -20.50 -7.20 9.81
N SER A 99 -19.82 -6.22 9.22
CA SER A 99 -18.35 -6.11 9.28
C SER A 99 -17.91 -4.74 9.77
N CYS A 100 -16.81 -4.69 10.51
CA CYS A 100 -16.15 -3.43 10.85
C CYS A 100 -15.46 -2.87 9.59
N LEU A 101 -15.70 -1.60 9.26
CA LEU A 101 -15.10 -0.96 8.08
C LEU A 101 -13.59 -0.68 8.23
N VAL A 102 -13.03 -0.84 9.44
CA VAL A 102 -11.62 -0.57 9.72
C VAL A 102 -10.79 -1.86 9.71
N CYS A 103 -11.18 -2.88 10.48
CA CYS A 103 -10.45 -4.15 10.54
C CYS A 103 -11.03 -5.24 9.64
N LEU A 104 -12.18 -5.01 9.00
CA LEU A 104 -12.86 -5.95 8.09
C LEU A 104 -13.31 -7.28 8.72
N HIS A 105 -13.26 -7.39 10.05
CA HIS A 105 -13.74 -8.57 10.79
C HIS A 105 -15.25 -8.55 11.01
N GLU A 106 -15.81 -9.72 11.32
CA GLU A 106 -17.25 -9.91 11.54
C GLU A 106 -17.64 -9.32 12.89
N VAL A 107 -18.75 -8.58 12.90
CA VAL A 107 -19.31 -7.97 14.10
C VAL A 107 -20.60 -8.71 14.44
N PRO A 108 -20.79 -9.16 15.70
CA PRO A 108 -22.05 -9.78 16.11
C PRO A 108 -23.25 -8.87 15.84
N LYS A 109 -24.39 -9.48 15.52
CA LYS A 109 -25.65 -8.76 15.43
C LYS A 109 -26.35 -8.79 16.77
N LEU A 110 -26.76 -7.63 17.26
CA LEU A 110 -27.75 -7.54 18.32
C LEU A 110 -29.11 -7.88 17.70
N ALA A 111 -29.82 -8.84 18.28
CA ALA A 111 -31.18 -9.17 17.84
C ALA A 111 -32.15 -8.05 18.26
N GLU A 112 -33.18 -7.81 17.44
CA GLU A 112 -34.09 -6.66 17.58
C GLU A 112 -35.06 -6.80 18.77
N ASP A 113 -35.22 -8.02 19.28
CA ASP A 113 -36.23 -8.45 20.26
C ASP A 113 -35.64 -8.93 21.59
N TYR A 114 -34.43 -8.47 21.93
CA TYR A 114 -33.72 -8.96 23.11
C TYR A 114 -34.24 -8.39 24.44
N ASP A 115 -34.49 -9.29 25.39
CA ASP A 115 -34.77 -8.97 26.79
C ASP A 115 -33.44 -8.87 27.55
N ALA A 116 -33.15 -7.69 28.12
CA ALA A 116 -31.82 -7.35 28.62
C ALA A 116 -31.44 -8.06 29.95
N ASP A 117 -32.39 -8.74 30.59
CA ASP A 117 -32.27 -9.10 32.00
C ASP A 117 -31.73 -10.53 32.26
N GLU A 118 -31.56 -11.42 31.26
CA GLU A 118 -31.22 -12.85 31.53
C GLU A 118 -30.24 -13.56 30.55
N ASP A 119 -29.55 -12.88 29.63
CA ASP A 119 -28.72 -13.58 28.62
C ASP A 119 -27.21 -13.24 28.68
N ASP A 120 -26.41 -14.19 29.17
CA ASP A 120 -24.93 -14.15 29.14
C ASP A 120 -24.37 -13.95 27.71
N GLU A 121 -25.10 -14.39 26.66
CA GLU A 121 -24.69 -14.21 25.26
C GLU A 121 -24.70 -12.74 24.82
N TYR A 122 -25.58 -11.92 25.40
CA TYR A 122 -25.66 -10.50 25.11
C TYR A 122 -24.41 -9.76 25.60
N GLU A 123 -23.98 -10.04 26.82
CA GLU A 123 -22.78 -9.43 27.41
C GLU A 123 -21.53 -9.77 26.59
N GLU A 124 -21.36 -11.04 26.18
CA GLU A 124 -20.25 -11.45 25.32
C GLU A 124 -20.28 -10.76 23.94
N ASN A 125 -21.46 -10.62 23.34
CA ASN A 125 -21.62 -9.94 22.05
C ASN A 125 -21.35 -8.43 22.15
N MET A 126 -21.77 -7.79 23.24
CA MET A 126 -21.48 -6.39 23.50
C MET A 126 -19.99 -6.15 23.68
N GLU A 127 -19.28 -6.98 24.45
CA GLU A 127 -17.81 -6.88 24.57
C GLU A 127 -17.11 -7.00 23.20
N LYS A 128 -17.60 -7.89 22.33
CA LYS A 128 -17.08 -8.02 20.96
C LYS A 128 -17.35 -6.76 20.13
N ILE A 129 -18.55 -6.18 20.23
CA ILE A 129 -18.90 -4.93 19.52
C ILE A 129 -18.06 -3.76 20.05
N GLU A 130 -17.84 -3.68 21.36
CA GLU A 130 -17.02 -2.63 22.00
C GLU A 130 -15.59 -2.59 21.47
N LYS A 131 -14.98 -3.76 21.24
CA LYS A 131 -13.67 -3.85 20.57
C LYS A 131 -13.66 -3.16 19.21
N HIS A 132 -14.78 -3.12 18.48
CA HIS A 132 -14.84 -2.46 17.19
C HIS A 132 -15.11 -0.95 17.25
N PHE A 133 -15.71 -0.44 18.33
CA PHE A 133 -15.73 1.01 18.56
C PHE A 133 -14.30 1.53 18.70
N LYS A 134 -13.42 0.76 19.37
CA LYS A 134 -12.00 1.08 19.45
C LYS A 134 -11.31 1.11 18.08
N CYS A 135 -11.71 0.24 17.16
CA CYS A 135 -11.20 0.28 15.79
C CYS A 135 -11.45 1.63 15.12
N ALA A 136 -12.65 2.20 15.30
CA ALA A 136 -12.99 3.47 14.69
C ALA A 136 -12.29 4.66 15.33
N GLU A 137 -12.11 4.64 16.65
CA GLU A 137 -11.27 5.64 17.34
C GLU A 137 -9.84 5.65 16.77
N LEU A 138 -9.28 4.48 16.49
CA LEU A 138 -7.93 4.31 15.99
C LEU A 138 -7.82 4.36 14.46
N LYS A 139 -8.90 4.60 13.72
CA LYS A 139 -8.93 4.53 12.24
C LYS A 139 -7.86 5.41 11.59
N GLU A 140 -7.81 6.68 11.97
CA GLU A 140 -6.83 7.62 11.37
C GLU A 140 -5.39 7.28 11.76
N SER A 141 -5.19 6.81 12.99
CA SER A 141 -3.86 6.38 13.45
C SER A 141 -3.39 5.14 12.68
N LYS A 142 -4.29 4.18 12.43
CA LYS A 142 -4.02 3.02 11.59
C LYS A 142 -3.72 3.43 10.15
N ASN A 143 -4.46 4.39 9.58
CA ASN A 143 -4.19 4.90 8.23
C ASN A 143 -2.78 5.50 8.10
N ILE A 144 -2.29 6.20 9.14
CA ILE A 144 -0.92 6.74 9.17
C ILE A 144 0.11 5.60 9.13
N PHE A 145 -0.08 4.55 9.94
CA PHE A 145 0.77 3.38 9.95
C PHE A 145 0.75 2.63 8.60
N ASP A 146 -0.44 2.32 8.08
CA ASP A 146 -0.61 1.60 6.81
C ASP A 146 0.05 2.37 5.65
N LYS A 147 -0.08 3.71 5.65
CA LYS A 147 0.55 4.56 4.63
C LYS A 147 2.06 4.61 4.77
N ALA A 148 2.60 4.55 5.98
CA ALA A 148 4.04 4.44 6.21
C ALA A 148 4.60 3.13 5.63
N MET A 149 3.89 2.01 5.86
CA MET A 149 4.23 0.71 5.26
C MET A 149 4.19 0.76 3.73
N GLU A 150 3.12 1.31 3.16
CA GLU A 150 2.97 1.46 1.70
C GLU A 150 4.10 2.29 1.08
N ASN A 151 4.43 3.44 1.67
CA ASN A 151 5.50 4.34 1.22
C ASN A 151 6.91 3.74 1.38
N GLY A 152 7.08 2.79 2.29
CA GLY A 152 8.33 2.04 2.48
C GLY A 152 8.60 1.03 1.37
N GLN A 153 7.53 0.35 0.95
CA GLN A 153 7.59 -0.73 -0.05
C GLN A 153 7.60 -0.21 -1.49
N GLN A 154 7.21 1.05 -1.71
CA GLN A 154 7.05 1.61 -3.04
C GLN A 154 7.67 3.01 -3.13
N VAL A 155 8.04 3.41 -4.34
CA VAL A 155 8.45 4.79 -4.60
C VAL A 155 7.50 5.38 -5.64
N ALA A 156 6.89 6.51 -5.29
CA ALA A 156 5.93 7.20 -6.14
C ALA A 156 6.64 8.05 -7.19
N CYS A 157 6.10 8.07 -8.41
CA CYS A 157 6.52 9.02 -9.42
C CYS A 157 6.35 10.45 -8.90
N PRO A 158 7.38 11.30 -8.96
CA PRO A 158 7.35 12.65 -8.39
C PRO A 158 6.38 13.61 -9.10
N VAL A 159 5.87 13.24 -10.28
CA VAL A 159 4.96 14.08 -11.08
C VAL A 159 3.51 13.66 -10.92
N CYS A 160 3.17 12.40 -11.23
CA CYS A 160 1.77 11.93 -11.19
C CYS A 160 1.42 11.09 -9.95
N GLY A 161 2.39 10.78 -9.08
CA GLY A 161 2.15 10.01 -7.86
C GLY A 161 1.92 8.51 -8.08
N LEU A 162 2.01 7.99 -9.31
CA LEU A 162 1.92 6.55 -9.57
C LEU A 162 3.07 5.84 -8.84
N ALA A 163 2.72 5.02 -7.85
CA ALA A 163 3.68 4.24 -7.06
C ALA A 163 3.77 2.80 -7.54
N GLY A 164 4.96 2.23 -7.39
CA GLY A 164 5.26 0.85 -7.70
C GLY A 164 6.50 0.37 -6.97
N MET A 165 6.64 -0.95 -6.91
CA MET A 165 7.86 -1.62 -6.50
C MET A 165 8.64 -1.98 -7.76
N LYS A 166 9.95 -1.76 -7.71
CA LYS A 166 10.88 -2.10 -8.77
C LYS A 166 11.24 -3.59 -8.76
N ASP A 167 11.64 -4.14 -9.90
CA ASP A 167 12.02 -5.55 -10.06
C ASP A 167 13.49 -5.76 -10.50
N ASP A 168 14.21 -4.70 -10.86
CA ASP A 168 15.62 -4.69 -11.25
C ASP A 168 16.46 -3.71 -10.41
N ALA A 169 17.80 -3.81 -10.50
CA ALA A 169 18.71 -2.98 -9.71
C ALA A 169 18.95 -1.57 -10.25
N CYS A 170 18.65 -1.29 -11.53
CA CYS A 170 18.95 -0.02 -12.21
C CYS A 170 18.10 1.13 -11.67
N THR A 171 18.64 2.07 -10.90
CA THR A 171 17.81 3.05 -10.16
C THR A 171 16.99 4.02 -11.02
N HIS A 172 17.15 4.05 -12.34
CA HIS A 172 16.33 4.89 -13.22
C HIS A 172 14.99 4.25 -13.56
N MET A 173 13.94 5.07 -13.59
CA MET A 173 12.57 4.67 -13.86
C MET A 173 11.95 5.60 -14.88
N THR A 174 11.08 5.05 -15.74
CA THR A 174 10.19 5.84 -16.60
C THR A 174 8.76 5.56 -16.18
N CYS A 175 8.01 6.60 -15.81
CA CYS A 175 6.63 6.43 -15.38
C CYS A 175 5.75 5.98 -16.57
N PRO A 176 5.03 4.86 -16.49
CA PRO A 176 4.20 4.39 -17.60
C PRO A 176 2.98 5.29 -17.87
N ASP A 177 2.57 6.11 -16.90
CA ASP A 177 1.42 7.00 -17.02
C ASP A 177 1.82 8.36 -17.60
N CYS A 178 2.72 9.09 -16.94
CA CYS A 178 3.12 10.44 -17.36
C CYS A 178 4.44 10.51 -18.15
N GLN A 179 5.09 9.38 -18.41
CA GLN A 179 6.37 9.27 -19.15
C GLN A 179 7.56 10.03 -18.54
N THR A 180 7.43 10.53 -17.30
CA THR A 180 8.54 11.19 -16.60
C THR A 180 9.65 10.19 -16.32
N VAL A 181 10.90 10.54 -16.65
CA VAL A 181 12.12 9.85 -16.23
C VAL A 181 12.52 10.36 -14.85
N TRP A 182 12.86 9.47 -13.92
CA TRP A 182 13.16 9.81 -12.53
C TRP A 182 14.07 8.76 -11.88
N CYS A 183 14.69 9.09 -10.76
CA CYS A 183 15.54 8.17 -10.00
C CYS A 183 14.73 7.54 -8.84
N TYR A 184 14.62 6.22 -8.83
CA TYR A 184 13.95 5.41 -7.81
C TYR A 184 14.58 5.57 -6.42
N PHE A 185 15.90 5.79 -6.36
CA PHE A 185 16.63 5.89 -5.10
C PHE A 185 16.25 7.16 -4.33
N CYS A 186 16.38 8.34 -4.95
CA CYS A 186 16.03 9.62 -4.32
C CYS A 186 14.56 10.05 -4.51
N GLY A 187 13.85 9.43 -5.45
CA GLY A 187 12.46 9.77 -5.78
C GLY A 187 12.32 11.09 -6.56
N LEU A 188 13.40 11.66 -7.10
CA LEU A 188 13.38 12.94 -7.82
C LEU A 188 13.23 12.73 -9.33
N ALA A 189 12.53 13.67 -9.97
CA ALA A 189 12.42 13.72 -11.42
C ALA A 189 13.79 14.05 -12.03
N GLU A 190 14.04 13.60 -13.27
CA GLU A 190 15.30 13.86 -13.96
C GLU A 190 15.66 15.35 -13.98
N SER A 191 14.67 16.24 -14.13
CA SER A 191 14.89 17.69 -14.14
C SER A 191 15.29 18.28 -12.78
N ALA A 192 15.07 17.55 -11.69
CA ALA A 192 15.37 17.97 -10.31
C ALA A 192 16.58 17.24 -9.71
N CYS A 193 17.12 16.24 -10.40
CA CYS A 193 18.34 15.54 -10.00
C CYS A 193 19.57 16.45 -10.14
N ASP A 194 20.48 16.39 -9.15
CA ASP A 194 21.84 16.91 -9.30
C ASP A 194 22.59 16.10 -10.38
N LYS A 195 23.34 16.76 -11.27
CA LYS A 195 24.00 16.12 -12.43
C LYS A 195 25.41 16.69 -12.62
N SER A 196 26.32 15.90 -13.16
CA SER A 196 27.62 16.40 -13.61
C SER A 196 27.47 17.40 -14.76
N GLU A 197 28.31 18.44 -14.75
CA GLU A 197 28.44 19.40 -15.86
C GLU A 197 29.43 18.89 -16.92
N ASP A 198 30.40 18.05 -16.53
CA ASP A 198 31.67 17.82 -17.26
C ASP A 198 31.66 16.71 -18.34
N ASP A 199 30.50 16.17 -18.74
CA ASP A 199 30.46 15.16 -19.80
C ASP A 199 30.25 15.79 -21.18
N ASP A 200 31.25 16.53 -21.66
CA ASP A 200 31.32 17.02 -23.05
C ASP A 200 31.52 15.88 -24.07
N ASP A 201 31.92 14.69 -23.61
CA ASP A 201 32.23 13.51 -24.44
C ASP A 201 31.09 12.47 -24.50
N LEU A 202 30.00 12.66 -23.74
CA LEU A 202 28.84 11.77 -23.87
C LEU A 202 28.04 12.15 -25.12
N ASP A 203 27.81 11.13 -25.95
CA ASP A 203 26.91 11.20 -27.10
C ASP A 203 25.62 11.94 -26.70
N GLU A 204 25.20 12.95 -27.49
CA GLU A 204 23.98 13.74 -27.26
C GLU A 204 22.73 12.84 -27.11
N THR A 205 22.84 11.56 -27.49
CA THR A 205 21.80 10.54 -27.34
C THR A 205 21.72 9.89 -25.95
N ALA A 206 22.75 10.01 -25.09
CA ALA A 206 22.73 9.44 -23.75
C ALA A 206 21.72 10.21 -22.88
N ALA A 207 20.78 9.49 -22.25
CA ALA A 207 19.75 10.12 -21.43
C ALA A 207 20.37 10.93 -20.29
N ALA A 208 19.97 12.20 -20.12
CA ALA A 208 20.61 13.11 -19.17
C ALA A 208 20.44 12.70 -17.70
N ILE A 209 19.61 11.69 -17.40
CA ILE A 209 19.53 11.04 -16.09
C ILE A 209 20.83 10.34 -15.68
N TYR A 210 21.64 9.80 -16.60
CA TYR A 210 22.87 9.06 -16.23
C TYR A 210 23.94 9.94 -15.58
N ARG A 211 23.95 11.25 -15.89
CA ARG A 211 24.82 12.23 -15.23
C ARG A 211 24.51 12.42 -13.74
N HIS A 212 23.36 11.92 -13.27
CA HIS A 212 23.02 11.88 -11.85
C HIS A 212 23.83 10.86 -11.06
N ASN A 213 24.48 9.90 -11.72
CA ASN A 213 25.26 8.86 -11.06
C ASN A 213 26.77 9.12 -11.09
N THR A 214 27.23 10.18 -11.77
CA THR A 214 28.67 10.50 -11.82
C THR A 214 29.15 10.98 -10.46
N ASP A 215 30.24 10.41 -9.95
CA ASP A 215 30.85 10.75 -8.64
C ASP A 215 29.86 10.67 -7.45
N TRP A 216 28.88 9.78 -7.53
CA TRP A 216 27.84 9.63 -6.50
C TRP A 216 28.42 9.24 -5.13
N GLU A 217 29.55 8.52 -5.13
CA GLU A 217 30.27 8.08 -3.93
C GLU A 217 30.85 9.23 -3.10
N ILE A 218 31.10 10.39 -3.72
CA ILE A 218 31.64 11.59 -3.05
C ILE A 218 30.65 12.76 -3.03
N ASN A 219 29.49 12.63 -3.69
CA ASN A 219 28.46 13.66 -3.73
C ASN A 219 27.13 13.14 -3.17
N PRO A 220 26.72 13.57 -1.96
CA PRO A 220 25.51 13.06 -1.31
C PRO A 220 24.19 13.46 -1.96
N GLN A 221 24.21 14.32 -2.99
CA GLN A 221 23.03 14.68 -3.78
C GLN A 221 22.84 13.80 -5.01
N ARG A 222 23.78 12.91 -5.29
CA ARG A 222 23.77 11.97 -6.43
C ARG A 222 23.50 10.57 -5.93
N CYS A 223 23.02 9.71 -6.83
CA CYS A 223 22.59 8.36 -6.49
C CYS A 223 23.37 7.32 -7.29
N PRO A 224 23.56 6.10 -6.76
CA PRO A 224 24.17 5.03 -7.54
C PRO A 224 23.29 4.65 -8.74
N MET A 225 23.92 4.26 -9.86
CA MET A 225 23.19 3.74 -11.03
C MET A 225 22.55 2.37 -10.74
N TYR A 226 23.24 1.53 -9.95
CA TYR A 226 22.76 0.23 -9.50
C TYR A 226 22.87 0.14 -7.99
N LEU A 227 21.89 -0.46 -7.31
CA LEU A 227 21.94 -0.64 -5.85
C LEU A 227 23.16 -1.45 -5.38
N THR A 228 23.66 -2.37 -6.22
CA THR A 228 24.88 -3.15 -5.91
C THR A 228 26.14 -2.29 -5.82
N ALA A 229 26.17 -1.09 -6.43
CA ALA A 229 27.29 -0.16 -6.30
C ALA A 229 27.42 0.40 -4.87
N LEU A 230 26.38 0.31 -4.03
CA LEU A 230 26.45 0.65 -2.61
C LEU A 230 27.51 -0.17 -1.87
N GLN A 231 27.84 -1.38 -2.36
CA GLN A 231 28.88 -2.21 -1.78
C GLN A 231 30.28 -1.58 -1.85
N ASP A 232 30.50 -0.66 -2.78
CA ASP A 232 31.80 -0.01 -2.97
C ASP A 232 32.14 0.91 -1.80
N ILE A 233 31.13 1.56 -1.21
CA ILE A 233 31.26 2.48 -0.06
C ILE A 233 30.88 1.81 1.28
N ASP A 234 29.89 0.93 1.30
CA ASP A 234 29.42 0.24 2.50
C ASP A 234 29.40 -1.28 2.29
N LYS A 235 30.37 -1.96 2.91
CA LYS A 235 30.56 -3.42 2.81
C LYS A 235 29.44 -4.25 3.46
N SER A 236 28.51 -3.61 4.18
CA SER A 236 27.31 -4.29 4.70
C SER A 236 26.25 -4.53 3.63
N TRP A 237 26.39 -3.95 2.43
CA TRP A 237 25.54 -4.27 1.28
C TRP A 237 26.00 -5.58 0.61
N SER A 238 25.04 -6.27 -0.01
CA SER A 238 25.33 -7.48 -0.78
C SER A 238 25.84 -7.13 -2.18
N ASN A 239 26.41 -8.11 -2.87
CA ASN A 239 26.62 -8.05 -4.33
C ASN A 239 25.45 -8.63 -5.12
N ASP A 240 24.48 -9.22 -4.44
CA ASP A 240 23.25 -9.71 -5.05
C ASP A 240 22.25 -8.56 -5.21
N GLU A 241 21.72 -8.40 -6.43
CA GLU A 241 20.77 -7.33 -6.78
C GLU A 241 19.47 -7.41 -5.97
N HIS A 242 18.97 -8.62 -5.73
CA HIS A 242 17.73 -8.84 -5.01
C HIS A 242 17.91 -8.52 -3.52
N GLU A 243 18.98 -9.01 -2.91
CA GLU A 243 19.31 -8.69 -1.51
C GLU A 243 19.52 -7.18 -1.29
N CYS A 244 20.13 -6.47 -2.25
CA CYS A 244 20.25 -5.02 -2.20
C CYS A 244 18.89 -4.32 -2.26
N LEU A 245 18.02 -4.75 -3.17
CA LEU A 245 16.68 -4.16 -3.31
C LEU A 245 15.82 -4.41 -2.05
N GLU A 246 15.89 -5.61 -1.48
CA GLU A 246 15.25 -5.93 -0.21
C GLU A 246 15.78 -5.06 0.94
N LYS A 247 17.11 -4.90 1.05
CA LYS A 247 17.73 -4.05 2.07
C LYS A 247 17.32 -2.58 1.90
N PHE A 248 17.30 -2.06 0.67
CA PHE A 248 16.82 -0.71 0.37
C PHE A 248 15.38 -0.49 0.85
N HIS A 249 14.46 -1.40 0.50
CA HIS A 249 13.07 -1.33 0.91
C HIS A 249 12.88 -1.51 2.41
N ARG A 250 13.70 -2.34 3.06
CA ARG A 250 13.72 -2.50 4.51
C ARG A 250 14.06 -1.18 5.20
N ILE A 251 15.18 -0.54 4.85
CA ILE A 251 15.62 0.73 5.43
C ILE A 251 14.57 1.83 5.19
N ARG A 252 14.05 1.91 3.96
CA ARG A 252 13.02 2.90 3.61
C ARG A 252 11.73 2.69 4.42
N SER A 253 11.30 1.45 4.62
CA SER A 253 10.13 1.13 5.45
C SER A 253 10.34 1.52 6.90
N LEU A 254 11.51 1.21 7.47
CA LEU A 254 11.86 1.64 8.83
C LEU A 254 11.84 3.15 8.98
N LYS A 255 12.36 3.89 8.00
CA LYS A 255 12.35 5.36 8.02
C LYS A 255 10.93 5.92 8.08
N TYR A 256 10.00 5.41 7.26
CA TYR A 256 8.61 5.87 7.29
C TYR A 256 7.86 5.41 8.54
N LEU A 257 8.11 4.18 9.01
CA LEU A 257 7.54 3.67 10.26
C LEU A 257 8.02 4.47 11.47
N HIS A 258 9.29 4.85 11.51
CA HIS A 258 9.84 5.73 12.53
C HIS A 258 9.15 7.09 12.53
N GLN A 259 8.94 7.70 11.35
CA GLN A 259 8.18 8.95 11.22
C GLN A 259 6.74 8.81 11.71
N ALA A 260 6.07 7.70 11.38
CA ALA A 260 4.73 7.40 11.87
C ALA A 260 4.71 7.21 13.40
N TYR A 261 5.73 6.54 13.95
CA TYR A 261 5.89 6.35 15.39
C TYR A 261 6.03 7.70 16.12
N GLU A 262 6.91 8.58 15.63
CA GLU A 262 7.10 9.93 16.17
C GLU A 262 5.82 10.77 16.08
N GLN A 263 5.10 10.67 14.95
CA GLN A 263 3.85 11.41 14.75
C GLN A 263 2.73 10.95 15.68
N LEU A 264 2.58 9.64 15.88
CA LEU A 264 1.50 9.05 16.68
C LEU A 264 1.81 9.05 18.19
N GLY A 265 3.09 8.96 18.53
CA GLY A 265 3.58 8.78 19.89
C GLY A 265 3.41 7.34 20.40
N ALA A 266 4.24 6.99 21.39
CA ALA A 266 4.34 5.64 21.95
C ALA A 266 3.00 5.02 22.38
N ASN A 267 2.14 5.82 23.02
CA ASN A 267 0.88 5.34 23.58
C ASN A 267 -0.13 4.94 22.50
N VAL A 268 -0.26 5.73 21.43
CA VAL A 268 -1.16 5.40 20.32
C VAL A 268 -0.64 4.17 19.59
N PHE A 269 0.67 4.07 19.42
CA PHE A 269 1.32 2.92 18.78
C PHE A 269 1.10 1.61 19.56
N GLU A 270 1.18 1.64 20.90
CA GLU A 270 0.84 0.49 21.75
C GLU A 270 -0.64 0.11 21.62
N GLN A 271 -1.56 1.09 21.55
CA GLN A 271 -2.97 0.83 21.32
C GLN A 271 -3.22 0.19 19.95
N LEU A 272 -2.52 0.64 18.91
CA LEU A 272 -2.60 0.04 17.57
C LEU A 272 -2.09 -1.41 17.58
N GLU A 273 -0.97 -1.69 18.26
CA GLU A 273 -0.45 -3.06 18.37
C GLU A 273 -1.44 -3.97 19.08
N LYS A 274 -1.97 -3.52 20.23
CA LYS A 274 -2.96 -4.30 20.97
C LYS A 274 -4.23 -4.58 20.16
N GLN A 275 -4.68 -3.60 19.35
CA GLN A 275 -5.94 -3.71 18.62
C GLN A 275 -5.82 -4.44 17.28
N PHE A 276 -4.71 -4.26 16.56
CA PHE A 276 -4.55 -4.72 15.18
C PHE A 276 -3.32 -5.61 14.94
N GLY A 277 -2.41 -5.74 15.91
CA GLY A 277 -1.17 -6.50 15.72
C GLY A 277 -0.25 -5.93 14.64
N ILE A 278 -0.16 -4.59 14.55
CA ILE A 278 0.60 -3.91 13.49
C ILE A 278 2.09 -4.31 13.44
N ILE A 279 2.76 -4.50 14.58
CA ILE A 279 4.14 -4.96 14.71
C ILE A 279 4.24 -6.44 14.40
N SER A 280 3.39 -7.26 15.02
CA SER A 280 3.41 -8.71 14.81
C SER A 280 3.12 -9.14 13.37
N THR A 281 2.51 -8.27 12.56
CA THR A 281 2.17 -8.55 11.15
C THR A 281 3.02 -7.83 10.11
N CYS A 282 3.81 -6.81 10.47
CA CYS A 282 4.57 -6.00 9.49
C CYS A 282 5.99 -6.50 9.19
N GLY A 283 6.52 -7.46 9.96
CA GLY A 283 7.88 -7.99 9.77
C GLY A 283 9.00 -7.13 10.37
N PHE A 284 8.66 -6.15 11.21
CA PHE A 284 9.60 -5.32 11.96
C PHE A 284 9.37 -5.47 13.46
N THR A 285 10.41 -5.31 14.26
CA THR A 285 10.26 -5.18 15.72
C THR A 285 10.01 -3.73 16.10
N LEU A 286 9.51 -3.50 17.32
CA LEU A 286 9.36 -2.13 17.83
C LEU A 286 10.73 -1.43 17.98
N ASP A 287 11.76 -2.18 18.36
CA ASP A 287 13.12 -1.66 18.51
C ASP A 287 13.71 -1.28 17.14
N ASP A 288 13.45 -2.07 16.09
CA ASP A 288 13.84 -1.69 14.71
C ASP A 288 13.24 -0.34 14.31
N ILE A 289 11.98 -0.08 14.67
CA ILE A 289 11.27 1.15 14.28
C ILE A 289 11.77 2.36 15.08
N LYS A 290 12.12 2.18 16.35
CA LYS A 290 12.59 3.27 17.22
C LYS A 290 14.04 3.63 16.98
N ASP A 291 14.88 2.60 16.99
CA ASP A 291 16.33 2.72 17.16
C ASP A 291 17.10 2.11 15.98
N GLY A 292 16.39 1.60 14.96
CA GLY A 292 17.01 1.05 13.77
C GLY A 292 17.82 2.09 13.01
N ASP A 293 18.86 1.62 12.32
CA ASP A 293 19.61 2.46 11.42
C ASP A 293 18.75 2.85 10.21
N LEU A 294 18.49 4.15 10.09
CA LEU A 294 17.64 4.74 9.05
C LEU A 294 18.47 5.34 7.90
N GLN A 295 19.80 5.26 7.97
CA GLN A 295 20.67 5.77 6.93
C GLN A 295 20.75 4.76 5.78
N LEU A 296 20.55 5.24 4.55
CA LEU A 296 20.73 4.43 3.35
C LEU A 296 22.21 4.29 2.99
N ILE A 297 23.00 5.33 3.28
CA ILE A 297 24.41 5.45 2.96
C ILE A 297 25.06 6.20 4.12
N ASP A 298 26.10 5.60 4.70
CA ASP A 298 27.07 6.30 5.54
C ASP A 298 28.15 6.90 4.62
N TYR A 299 28.17 8.23 4.49
CA TYR A 299 29.23 8.96 3.77
C TYR A 299 30.44 9.23 4.66
#